data_AF-A0AAX3T2J8-F1
#
_entry.id   AF-A0AAX3T2J8-F1
#
_cell.length_a   1.000
_cell.length_b   1.000
_cell.length_c   1.000
_cell.angle_alpha   90.00
_cell.angle_beta   90.00
_cell.angle_gamma   90.00
#
_symmetry.space_group_name_H-M   'P 1'
#
loop_
_entity.id
_entity.type
_entity.pdbx_description
1 polymer ?
#
loop_
_entity_poly.entity_id
_entity_poly.type
_entity_poly.pdbx_seq_one_letter_code
_entity_poly.pdbx_strand_id
1 'polypeptide(L)'
;MVPVTCRTEYLTGRHHRSATAAWVLMVAGMVALVTLNIAGVDGLITSAVVGGAIVASLLGAAYGRLGERGAVLLTVDDDTVYFGNEDRTLVSYPLDSLVTVAVGGPADATSEMAGERARHLTVVGQKYLKLTFASRDGEPVPADRTPPDGSEDAPETEFWRVAVVEGDPAVAEILARLRRHAPERIATKKKGAPTPAGSRAAAASAPPDETVDLTRPASGGPRIADAGSDEAAQRLWEEAARRHDEVLGAYGTYELDPAMLLRYPAVTDVTVEQTQTFHLALDEAMALRTDDYPDNRSRADAYQQSVARLRRAWIACEKNGRRVGASYLEQTDQDDLDRALKLYNHAAASSTPAEQATYYGRVRDIVTTMTDRGVLHPPEAAVAELQAVTRRALEAGTPKV
;
A
#
# COMPACT_ATOMS: atom_id res chain seq x y z
N MET A 1 -4.63 7.74 4.66
CA MET A 1 -3.40 7.48 3.90
C MET A 1 -3.46 5.99 3.53
N VAL A 2 -2.73 5.53 2.52
CA VAL A 2 -2.84 4.14 2.04
C VAL A 2 -1.92 3.23 2.87
N PRO A 3 -2.38 2.08 3.40
CA PRO A 3 -1.50 1.15 4.12
C PRO A 3 -0.42 0.59 3.19
N VAL A 4 0.83 0.59 3.65
CA VAL A 4 1.98 0.06 2.90
C VAL A 4 2.46 -1.20 3.57
N THR A 5 2.49 -2.30 2.82
CA THR A 5 2.91 -3.61 3.30
C THR A 5 4.20 -4.02 2.59
N CYS A 6 5.16 -4.52 3.37
CA CYS A 6 6.29 -5.27 2.85
C CYS A 6 6.25 -6.71 3.38
N ARG A 7 6.72 -7.64 2.54
CA ARG A 7 6.72 -9.08 2.79
C ARG A 7 8.14 -9.62 2.60
N THR A 8 8.72 -10.17 3.66
CA THR A 8 10.05 -10.79 3.62
C THR A 8 9.90 -12.31 3.74
N GLU A 9 10.04 -13.02 2.61
CA GLU A 9 9.96 -14.48 2.57
C GLU A 9 11.22 -15.16 3.14
N TYR A 10 11.04 -16.33 3.75
CA TYR A 10 12.12 -17.19 4.22
C TYR A 10 11.78 -18.67 4.11
N LEU A 11 12.83 -19.50 3.99
CA LEU A 11 12.69 -20.94 4.04
C LEU A 11 12.50 -21.39 5.49
N THR A 12 11.37 -22.01 5.78
CA THR A 12 11.08 -22.61 7.10
C THR A 12 11.96 -23.84 7.38
N GLY A 13 11.94 -24.30 8.64
CA GLY A 13 12.65 -25.52 9.04
C GLY A 13 12.18 -26.80 8.33
N ARG A 14 10.97 -26.79 7.76
CA ARG A 14 10.44 -27.89 6.93
C ARG A 14 11.19 -27.99 5.60
N HIS A 15 11.50 -26.86 4.97
CA HIS A 15 12.29 -26.79 3.73
C HIS A 15 13.71 -27.33 3.94
N HIS A 16 14.32 -26.96 5.08
CA HIS A 16 15.65 -27.46 5.43
C HIS A 16 15.63 -28.97 5.70
N ARG A 17 14.70 -29.45 6.54
CA ARG A 17 14.58 -30.88 6.86
C ARG A 17 14.32 -31.75 5.63
N SER A 18 13.45 -31.31 4.73
CA SER A 18 13.16 -32.04 3.48
C SER A 18 14.35 -32.05 2.53
N ALA A 19 15.09 -30.93 2.41
CA ALA A 19 16.32 -30.87 1.62
C ALA A 19 17.41 -31.78 2.20
N THR A 20 17.60 -31.78 3.53
CA THR A 20 18.58 -32.66 4.19
C THR A 20 18.19 -34.13 4.03
N ALA A 21 16.91 -34.48 4.21
CA ALA A 21 16.43 -35.85 4.06
C ALA A 21 16.59 -36.36 2.61
N ALA A 22 16.27 -35.53 1.62
CA ALA A 22 16.48 -35.86 0.21
C ALA A 22 17.96 -36.10 -0.09
N TRP A 23 18.84 -35.21 0.40
CA TRP A 23 20.28 -35.35 0.22
C TRP A 23 20.82 -36.63 0.87
N VAL A 24 20.42 -36.93 2.11
CA VAL A 24 20.82 -38.17 2.81
C VAL A 24 20.35 -39.41 2.05
N LEU A 25 19.13 -39.43 1.52
CA LEU A 25 18.61 -40.55 0.72
C LEU A 25 19.38 -40.73 -0.59
N MET A 26 19.76 -39.63 -1.25
CA MET A 26 20.57 -39.71 -2.47
C MET A 26 21.96 -40.30 -2.18
N VAL A 27 22.64 -39.84 -1.12
CA VAL A 27 23.93 -40.39 -0.71
C VAL A 27 23.81 -41.85 -0.29
N ALA A 28 22.78 -42.22 0.46
CA ALA A 28 22.51 -43.60 0.86
C ALA A 28 22.27 -44.51 -0.36
N GLY A 29 21.51 -44.04 -1.36
CA GLY A 29 21.30 -44.76 -2.62
C GLY A 29 22.61 -44.98 -3.40
N MET A 30 23.49 -43.99 -3.42
CA MET A 30 24.80 -44.09 -4.06
C MET A 30 25.73 -45.08 -3.34
N VAL A 31 25.74 -45.07 -2.01
CA VAL A 31 26.50 -46.04 -1.20
C VAL A 31 25.95 -47.45 -1.40
N ALA A 32 24.62 -47.61 -1.39
CA ALA A 32 23.95 -48.88 -1.62
C ALA A 32 24.28 -49.46 -3.01
N LEU A 33 24.35 -48.62 -4.05
CA LEU A 33 24.76 -49.06 -5.39
C LEU A 33 26.15 -49.70 -5.38
N VAL A 34 27.13 -49.05 -4.72
CA VAL A 34 28.51 -49.55 -4.65
C VAL A 34 28.59 -50.83 -3.82
N THR A 35 27.95 -50.88 -2.65
CA THR A 35 28.02 -52.05 -1.76
C THR A 35 27.30 -53.27 -2.33
N LEU A 36 26.11 -53.10 -2.92
CA LEU A 36 25.35 -54.18 -3.54
C LEU A 36 26.08 -54.74 -4.77
N ASN A 37 26.73 -53.88 -5.55
CA ASN A 37 27.52 -54.31 -6.70
C ASN A 37 28.76 -55.12 -6.27
N ILE A 38 29.49 -54.67 -5.24
CA ILE A 38 30.64 -55.42 -4.68
C ILE A 38 30.19 -56.77 -4.10
N ALA A 39 29.00 -56.82 -3.49
CA ALA A 39 28.44 -58.05 -2.91
C ALA A 39 27.86 -59.03 -3.95
N GLY A 40 27.85 -58.67 -5.24
CA GLY A 40 27.34 -59.54 -6.32
C GLY A 40 25.84 -59.76 -6.27
N VAL A 41 25.08 -58.81 -5.71
CA VAL A 41 23.62 -58.89 -5.62
C VAL A 41 23.01 -58.76 -7.02
N ASP A 42 21.90 -59.49 -7.24
CA ASP A 42 21.16 -59.46 -8.49
C ASP A 42 20.85 -58.03 -8.97
N GLY A 43 20.99 -57.80 -10.27
CA GLY A 43 20.84 -56.47 -10.89
C GLY A 43 19.42 -55.91 -10.73
N LEU A 44 18.40 -56.76 -10.69
CA LEU A 44 17.01 -56.35 -10.52
C LEU A 44 16.76 -55.86 -9.08
N ILE A 45 17.35 -56.52 -8.09
CA ILE A 45 17.30 -56.08 -6.68
C ILE A 45 18.08 -54.77 -6.50
N THR A 46 19.28 -54.68 -7.08
CA THR A 46 20.13 -53.49 -6.99
C THR A 46 19.44 -52.27 -7.61
N SER A 47 18.85 -52.43 -8.81
CA SER A 47 18.10 -51.36 -9.48
C SER A 47 16.83 -50.96 -8.73
N ALA A 48 16.11 -51.90 -8.12
CA ALA A 48 14.92 -51.59 -7.31
C ALA A 48 15.27 -50.76 -6.07
N VAL A 49 16.35 -51.13 -5.35
CA VAL A 49 16.79 -50.40 -4.14
C VAL A 49 17.30 -49.00 -4.47
N VAL A 50 18.17 -48.88 -5.47
CA VAL A 50 18.75 -47.59 -5.87
C VAL A 50 17.70 -46.70 -6.51
N GLY A 51 16.85 -47.26 -7.38
CA GLY A 51 15.73 -46.55 -7.99
C GLY A 51 14.73 -46.04 -6.95
N GLY A 52 14.39 -46.87 -5.95
CA GLY A 52 13.54 -46.47 -4.83
C GLY A 52 14.11 -45.32 -4.01
N ALA A 53 15.41 -45.35 -3.72
CA ALA A 53 16.10 -44.27 -3.00
C ALA A 53 16.12 -42.95 -3.79
N ILE A 54 16.34 -43.01 -5.11
CA ILE A 54 16.30 -41.84 -6.00
C ILE A 54 14.89 -41.25 -6.05
N VAL A 55 13.86 -42.09 -6.23
CA VAL A 55 12.45 -41.65 -6.26
C VAL A 55 12.06 -41.00 -4.93
N ALA A 56 12.41 -41.63 -3.79
CA ALA A 56 12.14 -41.08 -2.47
C ALA A 56 12.88 -39.75 -2.22
N SER A 57 14.12 -39.62 -2.67
CA SER A 57 14.90 -38.37 -2.63
C SER A 57 14.22 -37.26 -3.45
N LEU A 58 13.82 -37.55 -4.69
CA LEU A 58 13.15 -36.57 -5.56
C LEU A 58 11.78 -36.16 -5.01
N LEU A 59 11.00 -37.09 -4.48
CA LEU A 59 9.73 -36.82 -3.82
C LEU A 59 9.93 -35.95 -2.56
N GLY A 60 10.94 -36.24 -1.74
CA GLY A 60 11.29 -35.42 -0.58
C GLY A 60 11.69 -33.99 -0.95
N ALA A 61 12.51 -33.85 -1.99
CA ALA A 61 12.92 -32.54 -2.51
C ALA A 61 11.77 -31.75 -3.16
N ALA A 62 10.84 -32.44 -3.83
CA ALA A 62 9.63 -31.84 -4.40
C ALA A 62 8.66 -31.41 -3.31
N TYR A 63 8.44 -32.26 -2.30
CA TYR A 63 7.60 -31.96 -1.14
C TYR A 63 8.10 -30.75 -0.34
N GLY A 64 9.42 -30.60 -0.22
CA GLY A 64 10.04 -29.39 0.32
C GLY A 64 9.69 -28.17 -0.52
N ARG A 65 10.03 -28.20 -1.82
CA ARG A 65 9.84 -27.05 -2.73
C ARG A 65 8.39 -26.61 -2.94
N LEU A 66 7.43 -27.53 -2.81
CA LEU A 66 6.00 -27.26 -2.95
C LEU A 66 5.35 -26.75 -1.66
N GLY A 67 6.08 -26.75 -0.54
CA GLY A 67 5.58 -26.19 0.71
C GLY A 67 5.52 -24.66 0.67
N GLU A 68 4.53 -24.08 1.34
CA GLU A 68 4.44 -22.63 1.54
C GLU A 68 5.72 -22.09 2.19
N ARG A 69 6.14 -20.90 1.75
CA ARG A 69 7.30 -20.20 2.30
C ARG A 69 6.80 -19.29 3.40
N GLY A 70 7.38 -19.43 4.59
CA GLY A 70 7.11 -18.52 5.68
C GLY A 70 7.46 -17.09 5.25
N ALA A 71 6.67 -16.13 5.70
CA ALA A 71 6.93 -14.73 5.45
C ALA A 71 6.78 -13.90 6.72
N VAL A 72 7.66 -12.91 6.86
CA VAL A 72 7.49 -11.81 7.82
C VAL A 72 6.75 -10.69 7.10
N LEU A 73 5.65 -10.25 7.69
CA LEU A 73 4.84 -9.16 7.19
C LEU A 73 5.05 -7.92 8.07
N LEU A 74 5.17 -6.76 7.43
CA LEU A 74 5.16 -5.47 8.10
C LEU A 74 4.29 -4.52 7.28
N THR A 75 3.20 -4.07 7.89
CA THR A 75 2.25 -3.11 7.33
C THR A 75 2.24 -1.85 8.18
N VAL A 76 2.35 -0.68 7.56
CA VAL A 76 2.16 0.60 8.22
C VAL A 76 0.97 1.31 7.60
N ASP A 77 -0.03 1.58 8.44
CA ASP A 77 -1.19 2.39 8.12
C ASP A 77 -0.99 3.84 8.61
N ASP A 78 -2.07 4.61 8.71
CA ASP A 78 -2.08 6.01 9.13
C ASP A 78 -1.64 6.21 10.57
N ASP A 79 -2.10 5.33 11.46
CA ASP A 79 -1.94 5.47 12.91
C ASP A 79 -1.42 4.21 13.58
N THR A 80 -1.27 3.10 12.85
CA THR A 80 -0.96 1.79 13.41
C THR A 80 0.05 1.05 12.55
N VAL A 81 0.99 0.38 13.22
CA VAL A 81 1.94 -0.55 12.60
C VAL A 81 1.58 -1.98 12.99
N TYR A 82 1.50 -2.84 11.98
CA TYR A 82 1.19 -4.26 12.11
C TYR A 82 2.39 -5.09 11.65
N PHE A 83 2.81 -6.05 12.44
CA PHE A 83 3.86 -7.00 12.02
C PHE A 83 3.65 -8.38 12.61
N GLY A 84 4.12 -9.39 11.88
CA GLY A 84 3.97 -10.79 12.29
C GLY A 84 4.57 -11.74 11.26
N ASN A 85 4.32 -13.03 11.46
CA ASN A 85 4.59 -14.06 10.48
C ASN A 85 3.31 -14.87 10.19
N GLU A 86 3.32 -15.70 9.16
CA GLU A 86 2.12 -16.45 8.73
C GLU A 86 1.53 -17.38 9.81
N ASP A 87 2.37 -17.83 10.75
CA ASP A 87 1.97 -18.74 11.84
C ASP A 87 1.46 -17.99 13.10
N ARG A 88 1.55 -16.65 13.15
CA ARG A 88 1.16 -15.85 14.31
C ARG A 88 0.09 -14.83 13.98
N THR A 89 -0.76 -14.56 14.96
CA THR A 89 -1.61 -13.37 14.99
C THR A 89 -0.74 -12.13 14.79
N LEU A 90 -1.04 -11.31 13.78
CA LEU A 90 -0.41 -10.01 13.54
C LEU A 90 -0.46 -9.18 14.82
N VAL A 91 0.69 -8.66 15.23
CA VAL A 91 0.80 -7.78 16.40
C VAL A 91 0.67 -6.35 15.91
N SER A 92 -0.18 -5.56 16.58
CA SER A 92 -0.46 -4.17 16.23
C SER A 92 -0.02 -3.23 17.33
N TYR A 93 0.65 -2.12 16.96
CA TYR A 93 0.96 -1.02 17.86
C TYR A 93 0.55 0.31 17.23
N PRO A 94 -0.05 1.24 18.00
CA PRO A 94 -0.24 2.62 17.56
C PRO A 94 1.11 3.28 17.27
N LEU A 95 1.21 4.05 16.19
CA LEU A 95 2.40 4.82 15.82
C LEU A 95 2.75 5.87 16.89
N ASP A 96 1.76 6.35 17.64
CA ASP A 96 1.99 7.28 18.76
C ASP A 96 2.74 6.63 19.93
N SER A 97 2.75 5.29 20.02
CA SER A 97 3.54 4.56 21.02
C SER A 97 4.98 4.30 20.57
N LEU A 98 5.34 4.65 19.34
CA LEU A 98 6.66 4.39 18.76
C LEU A 98 7.71 5.36 19.33
N VAL A 99 8.70 4.81 20.03
CA VAL A 99 9.77 5.56 20.69
C VAL A 99 10.98 5.71 19.77
N THR A 100 11.44 4.60 19.17
CA THR A 100 12.62 4.62 18.28
C THR A 100 12.47 3.69 17.09
N VAL A 101 13.10 4.09 15.98
CA VAL A 101 13.18 3.33 14.73
C VAL A 101 14.62 3.36 14.25
N ALA A 102 15.24 2.18 14.11
CA ALA A 102 16.57 2.07 13.54
C ALA A 102 16.66 0.90 12.56
N VAL A 103 17.49 1.04 11.53
CA VAL A 103 17.82 -0.08 10.65
C VAL A 103 19.00 -0.84 11.24
N GLY A 104 18.88 -2.15 11.37
CA GLY A 104 19.93 -3.06 11.80
C GLY A 104 20.19 -4.15 10.77
N GLY A 105 21.28 -4.88 10.95
CA GLY A 105 21.63 -6.05 10.15
C GLY A 105 22.74 -5.80 9.13
N PRO A 106 23.01 -6.80 8.25
CA PRO A 106 22.22 -8.02 8.03
C PRO A 106 22.16 -8.97 9.25
N ALA A 107 21.10 -9.76 9.36
CA ALA A 107 20.93 -10.72 10.47
C ALA A 107 21.73 -12.02 10.23
N ASP A 108 22.36 -12.53 11.30
CA ASP A 108 23.18 -13.74 11.24
C ASP A 108 22.37 -15.04 11.20
N ALA A 109 21.10 -14.98 11.60
CA ALA A 109 20.20 -16.15 11.63
C ALA A 109 18.73 -15.76 11.45
N THR A 110 17.96 -16.69 10.88
CA THR A 110 16.50 -16.64 10.92
C THR A 110 16.03 -17.04 12.30
N SER A 111 15.29 -16.17 12.97
CA SER A 111 14.77 -16.45 14.31
C SER A 111 13.70 -17.53 14.28
N GLU A 112 13.54 -18.26 15.38
CA GLU A 112 12.44 -19.21 15.55
C GLU A 112 11.08 -18.52 15.65
N MET A 113 11.07 -17.20 15.91
CA MET A 113 9.85 -16.40 16.03
C MET A 113 8.85 -17.10 16.97
N ALA A 114 9.36 -17.62 18.10
CA ALA A 114 8.66 -18.45 19.08
C ALA A 114 9.28 -18.26 20.48
N GLY A 115 8.51 -18.52 21.53
CA GLY A 115 8.98 -18.48 22.93
C GLY A 115 9.66 -17.16 23.31
N GLU A 116 10.82 -17.25 23.96
CA GLU A 116 11.62 -16.08 24.40
C GLU A 116 12.10 -15.18 23.24
N ARG A 117 12.10 -15.69 21.99
CA ARG A 117 12.48 -14.93 20.78
C ARG A 117 11.28 -14.49 19.96
N ALA A 118 10.09 -14.45 20.57
CA ALA A 118 8.87 -14.01 19.92
C ALA A 118 8.98 -12.62 19.29
N ARG A 119 9.78 -11.71 19.86
CA ARG A 119 9.93 -10.33 19.39
C ARG A 119 11.03 -10.16 18.32
N HIS A 120 11.69 -11.24 17.95
CA HIS A 120 12.72 -11.26 16.91
C HIS A 120 12.17 -11.94 15.66
N LEU A 121 11.70 -11.15 14.70
CA LEU A 121 11.25 -11.58 13.38
C LEU A 121 12.37 -11.34 12.35
N THR A 122 13.56 -11.91 12.59
CA THR A 122 14.73 -11.76 11.72
C THR A 122 14.82 -12.88 10.69
N VAL A 123 15.33 -12.57 9.50
CA VAL A 123 15.62 -13.52 8.42
C VAL A 123 17.11 -13.45 8.09
N VAL A 124 17.78 -14.59 8.02
CA VAL A 124 19.22 -14.67 7.74
C VAL A 124 19.59 -13.92 6.45
N GLY A 125 20.65 -13.14 6.51
CA GLY A 125 21.16 -12.34 5.38
C GLY A 125 20.33 -11.10 5.03
N GLN A 126 19.16 -10.90 5.63
CA GLN A 126 18.33 -9.71 5.42
C GLN A 126 18.59 -8.64 6.47
N LYS A 127 18.35 -7.37 6.10
CA LYS A 127 18.29 -6.27 7.08
C LYS A 127 17.02 -6.39 7.91
N TYR A 128 16.98 -5.69 9.04
CA TYR A 128 15.80 -5.66 9.89
C TYR A 128 15.61 -4.27 10.50
N LEU A 129 14.35 -3.90 10.74
CA LEU A 129 14.00 -2.72 11.52
C LEU A 129 13.99 -3.06 13.00
N LYS A 130 14.61 -2.20 13.79
CA LYS A 130 14.56 -2.17 15.25
C LYS A 130 13.49 -1.16 15.63
N LEU A 131 12.38 -1.64 16.17
CA LEU A 131 11.26 -0.82 16.61
C LEU A 131 11.16 -0.90 18.12
N THR A 132 11.04 0.24 18.80
CA THR A 132 10.82 0.28 20.24
C THR A 132 9.51 1.00 20.51
N PHE A 133 8.61 0.38 21.26
CA PHE A 133 7.32 0.95 21.64
C PHE A 133 7.25 1.14 23.15
N ALA A 134 6.53 2.17 23.61
CA ALA A 134 6.20 2.35 25.01
C ALA A 134 4.94 1.54 25.36
N SER A 135 5.01 0.75 26.43
CA SER A 135 3.87 0.03 26.98
C SER A 135 3.80 0.15 28.50
N ARG A 136 2.62 -0.04 29.07
CA ARG A 136 2.40 -0.15 30.51
C ARG A 136 1.47 -1.32 30.74
N ASP A 137 1.90 -2.26 31.58
CA ASP A 137 1.16 -3.49 31.85
C ASP A 137 0.80 -4.30 30.57
N GLY A 138 1.65 -4.20 29.53
CA GLY A 138 1.44 -4.88 28.23
C GLY A 138 0.55 -4.13 27.23
N GLU A 139 -0.02 -2.97 27.61
CA GLU A 139 -0.83 -2.14 26.71
C GLU A 139 -0.03 -0.96 26.13
N PRO A 140 -0.17 -0.63 24.83
CA PRO A 140 0.56 0.48 24.22
C PRO A 140 0.18 1.85 24.81
N VAL A 141 1.18 2.66 25.17
CA VAL A 141 0.98 4.02 25.71
C VAL A 141 1.64 5.05 24.79
N PRO A 142 1.04 6.24 24.58
CA PRO A 142 1.65 7.31 23.80
C PRO A 142 3.06 7.67 24.32
N ALA A 143 4.03 7.76 23.40
CA ALA A 143 5.43 8.00 23.70
C ALA A 143 5.67 9.42 24.28
N ASP A 144 4.79 10.38 23.99
CA ASP A 144 4.84 11.76 24.49
C ASP A 144 4.56 11.89 26.00
N ARG A 145 3.89 10.90 26.58
CA ARG A 145 3.57 10.81 28.02
C ARG A 145 4.67 10.15 28.85
N THR A 146 5.81 9.80 28.24
CA THR A 146 6.93 9.16 28.94
C THR A 146 7.64 10.18 29.84
N PRO A 147 7.62 9.99 31.18
CA PRO A 147 8.38 10.84 32.09
C PRO A 147 9.90 10.71 31.86
N PRO A 148 10.70 11.73 32.20
CA PRO A 148 12.16 11.62 32.13
C PRO A 148 12.66 10.46 32.99
N ASP A 149 13.61 9.71 32.41
CA ASP A 149 14.19 8.47 32.91
C ASP A 149 14.49 8.52 34.43
N GLY A 150 13.92 7.59 35.22
CA GLY A 150 14.18 7.43 36.66
C GLY A 150 13.00 7.53 37.65
N SER A 151 11.75 7.68 37.20
CA SER A 151 10.57 7.58 38.07
C SER A 151 10.07 6.13 38.21
N GLU A 152 9.58 5.73 39.39
CA GLU A 152 8.98 4.40 39.63
C GLU A 152 7.77 4.10 38.72
N ASP A 153 7.15 5.13 38.11
CA ASP A 153 6.01 5.04 37.19
C ASP A 153 6.39 5.09 35.69
N ALA A 154 7.66 4.94 35.31
CA ALA A 154 8.07 5.00 33.90
C ALA A 154 7.45 3.83 33.09
N PRO A 155 6.90 4.07 31.89
CA PRO A 155 6.38 3.00 31.03
C PRO A 155 7.51 2.06 30.60
N GLU A 156 7.18 0.77 30.51
CA GLU A 156 8.08 -0.26 29.98
C GLU A 156 8.30 -0.04 28.48
N THR A 157 9.43 -0.49 27.95
CA THR A 157 9.71 -0.42 26.51
C THR A 157 9.76 -1.80 25.89
N GLU A 158 8.98 -2.00 24.83
CA GLU A 158 8.95 -3.23 24.07
C GLU A 158 9.75 -3.12 22.78
N PHE A 159 10.73 -4.01 22.66
CA PHE A 159 11.69 -4.00 21.56
C PHE A 159 11.38 -5.12 20.56
N TRP A 160 11.30 -4.74 19.29
CA TRP A 160 10.99 -5.62 18.16
C TRP A 160 12.06 -5.54 17.07
N ARG A 161 12.35 -6.69 16.44
CA ARG A 161 13.16 -6.78 15.22
C ARG A 161 12.32 -7.34 14.10
N VAL A 162 12.19 -6.65 12.98
CA VAL A 162 11.34 -7.07 11.85
C VAL A 162 12.14 -7.08 10.56
N ALA A 163 12.25 -8.25 9.91
CA ALA A 163 13.04 -8.43 8.69
C ALA A 163 12.46 -7.64 7.51
N VAL A 164 13.36 -7.00 6.77
CA VAL A 164 13.04 -6.20 5.59
C VAL A 164 14.03 -6.49 4.46
N VAL A 165 13.54 -6.44 3.24
CA VAL A 165 14.38 -6.61 2.04
C VAL A 165 15.04 -5.28 1.69
N GLU A 166 16.37 -5.29 1.58
CA GLU A 166 17.11 -4.12 1.14
C GLU A 166 16.83 -3.83 -0.34
N GLY A 167 16.41 -2.60 -0.64
CA GLY A 167 16.06 -2.17 -2.00
C GLY A 167 14.58 -2.29 -2.36
N ASP A 168 13.73 -2.80 -1.47
CA ASP A 168 12.28 -2.80 -1.66
C ASP A 168 11.71 -1.36 -1.50
N PRO A 169 11.01 -0.80 -2.52
CA PRO A 169 10.41 0.52 -2.42
C PRO A 169 9.36 0.62 -1.30
N ALA A 170 8.66 -0.47 -0.97
CA ALA A 170 7.70 -0.49 0.13
C ALA A 170 8.39 -0.29 1.49
N VAL A 171 9.59 -0.86 1.68
CA VAL A 171 10.40 -0.67 2.89
C VAL A 171 10.88 0.77 3.02
N ALA A 172 11.26 1.40 1.90
CA ALA A 172 11.69 2.80 1.89
C ALA A 172 10.54 3.73 2.33
N GLU A 173 9.34 3.51 1.83
CA GLU A 173 8.14 4.26 2.21
C GLU A 173 7.77 4.00 3.67
N ILE A 174 7.73 2.74 4.12
CA ILE A 174 7.49 2.36 5.52
C ILE A 174 8.45 3.08 6.45
N LEU A 175 9.75 3.08 6.13
CA LEU A 175 10.77 3.74 6.93
C LEU A 175 10.56 5.26 6.97
N ALA A 176 10.16 5.87 5.86
CA ALA A 176 9.82 7.29 5.80
C ALA A 176 8.59 7.62 6.66
N ARG A 177 7.58 6.74 6.71
CA ARG A 177 6.41 6.89 7.59
C ARG A 177 6.80 6.78 9.06
N LEU A 178 7.49 5.71 9.43
CA LEU A 178 7.90 5.47 10.81
C LEU A 178 8.78 6.62 11.36
N ARG A 179 9.68 7.19 10.53
CA ARG A 179 10.50 8.34 10.91
C ARG A 179 9.72 9.65 11.06
N ARG A 180 8.58 9.81 10.37
CA ARG A 180 7.71 10.98 10.57
C ARG A 180 7.05 10.97 11.95
N HIS A 181 6.71 9.79 12.47
CA HIS A 181 6.05 9.63 13.77
C HIS A 181 7.04 9.49 14.94
N ALA A 182 8.24 8.96 14.70
CA ALA A 182 9.32 8.90 15.68
C ALA A 182 10.55 9.69 15.20
N PRO A 183 10.53 11.03 15.25
CA PRO A 183 11.69 11.84 14.91
C PRO A 183 12.73 11.70 16.02
N GLU A 184 13.79 10.90 15.77
CA GLU A 184 15.08 10.84 16.51
C GLU A 184 15.12 11.65 17.83
N ARG A 185 14.40 11.20 18.86
CA ARG A 185 14.71 11.61 20.23
C ARG A 185 15.76 10.63 20.74
N ILE A 186 16.95 11.16 20.94
CA ILE A 186 18.10 10.55 21.62
C ILE A 186 19.03 9.76 20.67
N ALA A 187 19.73 10.50 19.80
CA ALA A 187 21.15 10.24 19.62
C ALA A 187 21.81 10.41 20.99
N THR A 188 22.06 9.30 21.69
CA THR A 188 22.93 9.30 22.85
C THR A 188 24.26 9.91 22.43
N LYS A 189 24.60 11.01 23.11
CA LYS A 189 25.83 11.78 22.99
C LYS A 189 27.05 10.85 23.15
N LYS A 190 27.52 10.23 22.07
CA LYS A 190 28.82 9.55 22.07
C LYS A 190 29.91 10.60 21.86
N LYS A 191 30.51 10.97 22.99
CA LYS A 191 31.63 11.87 23.17
C LYS A 191 32.82 11.47 22.26
N GLY A 192 33.15 12.33 21.31
CA GLY A 192 34.51 12.63 20.83
C GLY A 192 35.24 11.63 19.93
N ALA A 193 35.43 12.00 18.65
CA ALA A 193 36.73 12.03 17.95
C ALA A 193 36.52 12.54 16.49
N PRO A 194 37.51 13.20 15.87
CA PRO A 194 37.27 14.21 14.83
C PRO A 194 37.23 13.65 13.40
N THR A 195 36.39 14.30 12.59
CA THR A 195 36.34 14.26 11.13
C THR A 195 37.66 14.77 10.51
N PRO A 196 38.19 14.15 9.45
CA PRO A 196 38.92 14.89 8.42
C PRO A 196 37.93 15.31 7.32
N ALA A 197 37.95 16.61 7.07
CA ALA A 197 37.25 17.28 6.00
C ALA A 197 37.68 16.77 4.63
N GLY A 198 36.73 16.75 3.68
CA GLY A 198 37.05 16.70 2.26
C GLY A 198 36.06 15.91 1.42
N SER A 199 34.95 16.54 1.02
CA SER A 199 34.64 16.73 -0.40
C SER A 199 33.29 17.42 -0.53
N ARG A 200 33.33 18.64 -1.07
CA ARG A 200 32.18 19.43 -1.48
C ARG A 200 31.93 19.11 -2.95
N ALA A 201 30.65 19.08 -3.31
CA ALA A 201 30.10 19.15 -4.66
C ALA A 201 30.02 17.85 -5.49
N ALA A 202 28.80 17.32 -5.57
CA ALA A 202 28.20 16.88 -6.83
C ALA A 202 26.69 17.13 -6.75
N ALA A 203 26.27 18.25 -7.36
CA ALA A 203 24.91 18.45 -7.84
C ALA A 203 24.72 17.65 -9.13
N ALA A 204 23.46 17.38 -9.48
CA ALA A 204 22.97 16.53 -10.59
C ALA A 204 23.15 15.02 -10.33
N SER A 205 22.12 14.17 -10.39
CA SER A 205 21.04 14.15 -11.38
C SER A 205 19.75 13.58 -10.78
N ALA A 206 18.62 14.20 -11.13
CA ALA A 206 17.29 13.59 -10.98
C ALA A 206 17.18 12.36 -11.92
N PRO A 207 16.50 11.27 -11.52
CA PRO A 207 16.15 10.22 -12.46
C PRO A 207 15.07 10.74 -13.43
N PRO A 208 15.10 10.32 -14.71
CA PRO A 208 14.11 10.74 -15.68
C PRO A 208 12.73 10.12 -15.38
N ASP A 209 11.71 10.85 -15.81
CA ASP A 209 10.27 10.53 -15.80
C ASP A 209 10.02 9.08 -16.26
N GLU A 210 9.77 8.17 -15.30
CA GLU A 210 9.37 6.81 -15.61
C GLU A 210 7.86 6.85 -15.92
N THR A 211 7.54 6.83 -17.22
CA THR A 211 6.17 6.61 -17.70
C THR A 211 5.66 5.31 -17.09
N VAL A 212 4.65 5.40 -16.21
CA VAL A 212 4.01 4.23 -15.61
C VAL A 212 3.35 3.43 -16.74
N ASP A 213 3.97 2.32 -17.11
CA ASP A 213 3.45 1.36 -18.08
C ASP A 213 2.22 0.65 -17.49
N LEU A 214 1.03 1.20 -17.78
CA LEU A 214 -0.27 0.67 -17.35
C LEU A 214 -0.62 -0.68 -17.99
N THR A 215 0.14 -1.11 -19.00
CA THR A 215 -0.04 -2.38 -19.72
C THR A 215 0.72 -3.56 -19.12
N ARG A 216 1.62 -3.33 -18.15
CA ARG A 216 2.33 -4.42 -17.47
C ARG A 216 1.40 -5.14 -16.49
N PRO A 217 1.17 -6.47 -16.61
CA PRO A 217 0.39 -7.21 -15.63
C PRO A 217 1.06 -7.10 -14.25
N ALA A 218 0.29 -6.68 -13.26
CA ALA A 218 0.78 -6.50 -11.91
C ALA A 218 1.23 -7.83 -11.32
N SER A 219 2.53 -7.97 -11.07
CA SER A 219 3.05 -9.07 -10.28
C SER A 219 3.01 -8.66 -8.80
N GLY A 220 2.30 -9.44 -7.98
CA GLY A 220 2.61 -9.54 -6.54
C GLY A 220 1.57 -9.02 -5.53
N GLY A 221 0.27 -9.27 -5.71
CA GLY A 221 -0.74 -9.16 -4.64
C GLY A 221 -1.47 -10.49 -4.43
N PRO A 222 -2.04 -10.79 -3.24
CA PRO A 222 -2.83 -12.00 -3.03
C PRO A 222 -4.01 -12.05 -4.00
N ARG A 223 -4.14 -13.13 -4.78
CA ARG A 223 -5.23 -13.31 -5.73
C ARG A 223 -6.32 -14.21 -5.16
N ILE A 224 -7.56 -13.91 -5.51
CA ILE A 224 -8.71 -14.78 -5.20
C ILE A 224 -8.55 -16.14 -5.88
N ALA A 225 -7.96 -16.19 -7.07
CA ALA A 225 -7.63 -17.45 -7.75
C ALA A 225 -6.74 -18.38 -6.91
N ASP A 226 -5.85 -17.81 -6.10
CA ASP A 226 -4.86 -18.54 -5.30
C ASP A 226 -5.33 -18.80 -3.85
N ALA A 227 -6.58 -18.45 -3.52
CA ALA A 227 -7.11 -18.60 -2.17
C ALA A 227 -7.36 -20.07 -1.79
N GLY A 228 -6.80 -20.48 -0.64
CA GLY A 228 -6.91 -21.85 -0.12
C GLY A 228 -8.30 -22.26 0.39
N SER A 229 -9.22 -21.31 0.59
CA SER A 229 -10.61 -21.56 1.03
C SER A 229 -11.59 -20.55 0.42
N ASP A 230 -12.88 -20.90 0.39
CA ASP A 230 -13.93 -19.98 -0.09
C ASP A 230 -14.12 -18.78 0.84
N GLU A 231 -13.97 -18.96 2.16
CA GLU A 231 -13.96 -17.83 3.10
C GLU A 231 -12.81 -16.85 2.83
N ALA A 232 -11.61 -17.36 2.50
CA ALA A 232 -10.47 -16.50 2.17
C ALA A 232 -10.71 -15.76 0.84
N ALA A 233 -11.30 -16.43 -0.15
CA ALA A 233 -11.70 -15.81 -1.41
C ALA A 233 -12.76 -14.71 -1.20
N GLN A 234 -13.75 -14.96 -0.35
CA GLN A 234 -14.77 -13.98 0.02
C GLN A 234 -14.15 -12.76 0.70
N ARG A 235 -13.28 -12.94 1.69
CA ARG A 235 -12.59 -11.80 2.36
C ARG A 235 -11.78 -10.95 1.39
N LEU A 236 -11.08 -11.58 0.45
CA LEU A 236 -10.32 -10.88 -0.59
C LEU A 236 -11.23 -10.10 -1.55
N TRP A 237 -12.41 -10.63 -1.85
CA TRP A 237 -13.42 -9.95 -2.65
C TRP A 237 -14.06 -8.76 -1.91
N GLU A 238 -14.42 -8.92 -0.63
CA GLU A 238 -14.94 -7.83 0.22
C GLU A 238 -13.94 -6.68 0.33
N GLU A 239 -12.65 -7.02 0.43
CA GLU A 239 -11.55 -6.07 0.47
C GLU A 239 -11.29 -5.41 -0.90
N ALA A 240 -11.64 -6.06 -2.01
CA ALA A 240 -11.68 -5.41 -3.33
C ALA A 240 -12.88 -4.46 -3.44
N ALA A 241 -14.06 -4.86 -2.94
CA ALA A 241 -15.25 -4.01 -2.93
C ALA A 241 -15.03 -2.72 -2.12
N ARG A 242 -14.42 -2.83 -0.93
CA ARG A 242 -14.05 -1.67 -0.11
C ARG A 242 -13.13 -0.69 -0.84
N ARG A 243 -12.11 -1.20 -1.53
CA ARG A 243 -11.20 -0.35 -2.33
C ARG A 243 -11.89 0.32 -3.51
N HIS A 244 -12.88 -0.35 -4.12
CA HIS A 244 -13.70 0.26 -5.15
C HIS A 244 -14.50 1.44 -4.56
N ASP A 245 -15.11 1.24 -3.40
CA ASP A 245 -15.87 2.29 -2.70
C ASP A 245 -14.98 3.47 -2.27
N GLU A 246 -13.75 3.21 -1.84
CA GLU A 246 -12.76 4.26 -1.56
C GLU A 246 -12.46 5.12 -2.79
N VAL A 247 -12.28 4.49 -3.96
CA VAL A 247 -12.06 5.21 -5.23
C VAL A 247 -13.29 6.03 -5.60
N LEU A 248 -14.50 5.45 -5.49
CA LEU A 248 -15.75 6.16 -5.76
C LEU A 248 -15.96 7.34 -4.80
N GLY A 249 -15.66 7.19 -3.52
CA GLY A 249 -15.75 8.28 -2.54
C GLY A 249 -14.75 9.40 -2.83
N ALA A 250 -13.51 9.04 -3.17
CA ALA A 250 -12.49 10.02 -3.55
C ALA A 250 -12.87 10.77 -4.83
N TYR A 251 -13.30 10.04 -5.87
CA TYR A 251 -13.72 10.64 -7.14
C TYR A 251 -15.00 11.47 -7.00
N GLY A 252 -15.96 11.02 -6.21
CA GLY A 252 -17.20 11.75 -5.93
C GLY A 252 -16.96 13.14 -5.33
N THR A 253 -15.84 13.35 -4.62
CA THR A 253 -15.45 14.69 -4.14
C THR A 253 -15.23 15.66 -5.30
N TYR A 254 -14.70 15.20 -6.44
CA TYR A 254 -14.47 16.02 -7.63
C TYR A 254 -15.74 16.25 -8.46
N GLU A 255 -16.65 15.28 -8.51
CA GLU A 255 -17.90 15.41 -9.25
C GLU A 255 -18.97 16.24 -8.52
N LEU A 256 -18.96 16.22 -7.19
CA LEU A 256 -20.03 16.82 -6.38
C LEU A 256 -19.68 18.20 -5.84
N ASP A 257 -18.38 18.52 -5.67
CA ASP A 257 -17.94 19.83 -5.17
C ASP A 257 -17.58 20.78 -6.32
N PRO A 258 -18.36 21.87 -6.55
CA PRO A 258 -18.03 22.86 -7.57
C PRO A 258 -16.65 23.50 -7.38
N ALA A 259 -16.14 23.62 -6.16
CA ALA A 259 -14.82 24.18 -5.92
C ALA A 259 -13.71 23.28 -6.48
N MET A 260 -13.90 21.95 -6.45
CA MET A 260 -12.95 20.99 -7.02
C MET A 260 -12.93 21.06 -8.54
N LEU A 261 -14.11 21.15 -9.18
CA LEU A 261 -14.22 21.39 -10.62
C LEU A 261 -13.47 22.66 -11.05
N LEU A 262 -13.68 23.77 -10.33
CA LEU A 262 -13.04 25.05 -10.66
C LEU A 262 -11.52 25.02 -10.48
N ARG A 263 -11.02 24.26 -9.49
CA ARG A 263 -9.60 24.21 -9.14
C ARG A 263 -8.81 23.17 -9.93
N TYR A 264 -9.42 22.03 -10.21
CA TYR A 264 -8.78 20.87 -10.84
C TYR A 264 -9.65 20.30 -11.97
N PRO A 265 -10.01 21.11 -12.99
CA PRO A 265 -10.93 20.68 -14.04
C PRO A 265 -10.44 19.45 -14.81
N ALA A 266 -9.12 19.29 -14.94
CA ALA A 266 -8.50 18.15 -15.61
C ALA A 266 -8.85 16.78 -14.99
N VAL A 267 -9.25 16.71 -13.71
CA VAL A 267 -9.58 15.44 -13.04
C VAL A 267 -10.91 14.84 -13.55
N THR A 268 -11.86 15.70 -13.94
CA THR A 268 -13.19 15.30 -14.42
C THR A 268 -13.34 15.45 -15.93
N ASP A 269 -12.40 16.13 -16.59
CA ASP A 269 -12.44 16.36 -18.03
C ASP A 269 -12.04 15.10 -18.81
N VAL A 270 -13.03 14.46 -19.41
CA VAL A 270 -12.86 13.25 -20.24
C VAL A 270 -12.07 13.50 -21.53
N THR A 271 -11.70 14.73 -21.87
CA THR A 271 -10.76 14.98 -22.98
C THR A 271 -9.31 14.69 -22.58
N VAL A 272 -9.01 14.62 -21.27
CA VAL A 272 -7.69 14.29 -20.73
C VAL A 272 -7.48 12.77 -20.73
N GLU A 273 -6.37 12.31 -21.30
CA GLU A 273 -6.07 10.87 -21.47
C GLU A 273 -6.09 10.07 -20.15
N GLN A 274 -5.52 10.62 -19.08
CA GLN A 274 -5.50 9.95 -17.77
C GLN A 274 -6.90 9.81 -17.18
N THR A 275 -7.78 10.79 -17.44
CA THR A 275 -9.18 10.79 -17.02
C THR A 275 -9.98 9.76 -17.83
N GLN A 276 -9.78 9.70 -19.16
CA GLN A 276 -10.37 8.64 -19.99
C GLN A 276 -9.97 7.25 -19.50
N THR A 277 -8.68 7.05 -19.21
CA THR A 277 -8.15 5.77 -18.74
C THR A 277 -8.78 5.37 -17.40
N PHE A 278 -9.00 6.34 -16.51
CA PHE A 278 -9.74 6.13 -15.26
C PHE A 278 -11.18 5.70 -15.51
N HIS A 279 -11.93 6.41 -16.37
CA HIS A 279 -13.33 6.07 -16.67
C HIS A 279 -13.47 4.69 -17.33
N LEU A 280 -12.58 4.32 -18.26
CA LEU A 280 -12.59 2.98 -18.85
C LEU A 280 -12.36 1.88 -17.80
N ALA A 281 -11.43 2.10 -16.85
CA ALA A 281 -11.18 1.17 -15.77
C ALA A 281 -12.33 1.12 -14.75
N LEU A 282 -13.02 2.25 -14.54
CA LEU A 282 -14.19 2.35 -13.68
C LEU A 282 -15.36 1.58 -14.26
N ASP A 283 -15.65 1.76 -15.55
CA ASP A 283 -16.70 1.02 -16.26
C ASP A 283 -16.45 -0.50 -16.21
N GLU A 284 -15.19 -0.93 -16.42
CA GLU A 284 -14.81 -2.34 -16.32
C GLU A 284 -15.06 -2.90 -14.90
N ALA A 285 -14.67 -2.15 -13.86
CA ALA A 285 -14.89 -2.56 -12.47
C ALA A 285 -16.38 -2.58 -12.10
N MET A 286 -17.15 -1.60 -12.55
CA MET A 286 -18.59 -1.52 -12.32
C MET A 286 -19.34 -2.66 -13.00
N ALA A 287 -18.97 -3.03 -14.23
CA ALA A 287 -19.60 -4.15 -14.96
C ALA A 287 -19.40 -5.50 -14.25
N LEU A 288 -18.30 -5.66 -13.50
CA LEU A 288 -17.98 -6.88 -12.77
C LEU A 288 -18.52 -6.91 -11.34
N ARG A 289 -18.92 -5.76 -10.79
CA ARG A 289 -19.41 -5.61 -9.42
C ARG A 289 -20.70 -6.41 -9.19
N THR A 290 -20.81 -6.99 -8.00
CA THR A 290 -22.00 -7.68 -7.48
C THR A 290 -22.26 -7.21 -6.05
N ASP A 291 -23.51 -7.33 -5.58
CA ASP A 291 -23.87 -6.93 -4.20
C ASP A 291 -23.29 -7.91 -3.17
N ASP A 292 -23.34 -9.20 -3.49
CA ASP A 292 -22.78 -10.28 -2.68
C ASP A 292 -21.62 -10.98 -3.41
N TYR A 293 -20.84 -11.76 -2.66
CA TYR A 293 -19.76 -12.58 -3.21
C TYR A 293 -20.31 -13.52 -4.28
N PRO A 294 -19.78 -13.50 -5.51
CA PRO A 294 -20.26 -14.39 -6.55
C PRO A 294 -19.72 -15.81 -6.30
N ASP A 295 -20.58 -16.83 -6.35
CA ASP A 295 -20.20 -18.25 -6.24
C ASP A 295 -19.18 -18.72 -7.32
N ASN A 296 -18.83 -17.85 -8.26
CA ASN A 296 -17.82 -18.07 -9.27
C ASN A 296 -16.51 -17.34 -8.94
N ARG A 297 -15.52 -18.09 -8.45
CA ARG A 297 -14.17 -17.59 -8.12
C ARG A 297 -13.48 -16.85 -9.27
N SER A 298 -13.68 -17.27 -10.51
CA SER A 298 -13.05 -16.60 -11.67
C SER A 298 -13.60 -15.19 -11.91
N ARG A 299 -14.89 -14.98 -11.64
CA ARG A 299 -15.53 -13.66 -11.71
C ARG A 299 -15.07 -12.77 -10.55
N ALA A 300 -14.99 -13.33 -9.34
CA ALA A 300 -14.47 -12.63 -8.18
C ALA A 300 -13.01 -12.17 -8.39
N ASP A 301 -12.15 -13.04 -8.93
CA ASP A 301 -10.76 -12.71 -9.27
C ASP A 301 -10.66 -11.67 -10.40
N ALA A 302 -11.50 -11.75 -11.43
CA ALA A 302 -11.57 -10.73 -12.48
C ALA A 302 -11.96 -9.36 -11.92
N TYR A 303 -12.93 -9.31 -11.00
CA TYR A 303 -13.32 -8.09 -10.29
C TYR A 303 -12.18 -7.53 -9.43
N GLN A 304 -11.48 -8.38 -8.67
CA GLN A 304 -10.33 -7.94 -7.87
C GLN A 304 -9.23 -7.32 -8.77
N GLN A 305 -8.96 -7.93 -9.92
CA GLN A 305 -7.98 -7.42 -10.87
C GLN A 305 -8.43 -6.10 -11.52
N SER A 306 -9.70 -5.95 -11.87
CA SER A 306 -10.22 -4.69 -12.45
C SER A 306 -10.19 -3.57 -11.42
N VAL A 307 -10.55 -3.82 -10.15
CA VAL A 307 -10.41 -2.83 -9.07
C VAL A 307 -8.94 -2.41 -8.87
N ALA A 308 -8.00 -3.36 -8.95
CA ALA A 308 -6.59 -3.02 -8.86
C ALA A 308 -6.11 -2.15 -10.04
N ARG A 309 -6.64 -2.34 -11.25
CA ARG A 309 -6.40 -1.46 -12.40
C ARG A 309 -7.04 -0.09 -12.21
N LEU A 310 -8.32 -0.05 -11.82
CA LEU A 310 -9.07 1.17 -11.49
C LEU A 310 -8.31 2.03 -10.50
N ARG A 311 -7.83 1.45 -9.40
CA ARG A 311 -7.08 2.19 -8.38
C ARG A 311 -5.79 2.82 -8.92
N ARG A 312 -5.05 2.13 -9.78
CA ARG A 312 -3.84 2.70 -10.41
C ARG A 312 -4.21 3.84 -11.37
N ALA A 313 -5.25 3.64 -12.17
CA ALA A 313 -5.75 4.66 -13.09
C ALA A 313 -6.23 5.90 -12.33
N TRP A 314 -6.92 5.72 -11.20
CA TRP A 314 -7.33 6.81 -10.31
C TRP A 314 -6.14 7.60 -9.76
N ILE A 315 -5.13 6.93 -9.19
CA ILE A 315 -3.93 7.60 -8.66
C ILE A 315 -3.22 8.40 -9.76
N ALA A 316 -3.12 7.85 -10.97
CA ALA A 316 -2.50 8.53 -12.10
C ALA A 316 -3.34 9.74 -12.56
N CYS A 317 -4.66 9.58 -12.68
CA CYS A 317 -5.62 10.64 -13.00
C CYS A 317 -5.53 11.78 -11.99
N GLU A 318 -5.68 11.50 -10.69
CA GLU A 318 -5.68 12.53 -9.65
C GLU A 318 -4.34 13.27 -9.58
N LYS A 319 -3.22 12.52 -9.62
CA LYS A 319 -1.88 13.13 -9.62
C LYS A 319 -1.68 14.03 -10.83
N ASN A 320 -2.11 13.59 -12.02
CA ASN A 320 -1.99 14.39 -13.23
C ASN A 320 -2.90 15.62 -13.19
N GLY A 321 -4.17 15.44 -12.85
CA GLY A 321 -5.15 16.52 -12.81
C GLY A 321 -4.82 17.59 -11.78
N ARG A 322 -4.25 17.21 -10.60
CA ARG A 322 -3.74 18.19 -9.64
C ARG A 322 -2.47 18.91 -10.10
N ARG A 323 -1.60 18.22 -10.84
CA ARG A 323 -0.36 18.79 -11.36
C ARG A 323 -0.61 19.79 -12.49
N VAL A 324 -1.51 19.45 -13.40
CA VAL A 324 -1.89 20.27 -14.55
C VAL A 324 -2.88 21.37 -14.14
N GLY A 325 -3.84 21.06 -13.27
CA GLY A 325 -4.89 21.99 -12.87
C GLY A 325 -5.68 22.46 -14.09
N ALA A 326 -5.67 23.77 -14.35
CA ALA A 326 -6.27 24.39 -15.53
C ALA A 326 -5.25 24.70 -16.65
N SER A 327 -3.96 24.36 -16.50
CA SER A 327 -2.89 24.82 -17.40
C SER A 327 -2.96 24.27 -18.83
N TYR A 328 -3.86 23.33 -19.10
CA TYR A 328 -4.12 22.78 -20.42
C TYR A 328 -5.11 23.63 -21.24
N LEU A 329 -5.77 24.60 -20.60
CA LEU A 329 -6.67 25.56 -21.23
C LEU A 329 -5.91 26.79 -21.73
N GLU A 330 -6.54 27.62 -22.56
CA GLU A 330 -6.00 28.91 -22.96
C GLU A 330 -5.92 29.87 -21.75
N GLN A 331 -4.98 30.82 -21.76
CA GLN A 331 -4.76 31.74 -20.63
C GLN A 331 -6.03 32.50 -20.23
N THR A 332 -6.84 32.91 -21.20
CA THR A 332 -8.12 33.60 -20.94
C THR A 332 -9.08 32.72 -20.15
N ASP A 333 -9.12 31.43 -20.47
CA ASP A 333 -10.01 30.47 -19.82
C ASP A 333 -9.48 30.07 -18.43
N GLN A 334 -8.16 30.04 -18.26
CA GLN A 334 -7.52 29.90 -16.95
C GLN A 334 -7.89 31.06 -16.03
N ASP A 335 -7.80 32.30 -16.53
CA ASP A 335 -8.12 33.51 -15.76
C ASP A 335 -9.61 33.54 -15.36
N ASP A 336 -10.49 33.06 -16.23
CA ASP A 336 -11.93 32.93 -15.96
C ASP A 336 -12.22 31.90 -14.85
N LEU A 337 -11.56 30.73 -14.87
CA LEU A 337 -11.67 29.74 -13.78
C LEU A 337 -11.12 30.25 -12.46
N ASP A 338 -9.97 30.92 -12.47
CA ASP A 338 -9.39 31.55 -11.28
C ASP A 338 -10.32 32.61 -10.70
N ARG A 339 -10.97 33.40 -11.57
CA ARG A 339 -11.98 34.38 -11.17
C ARG A 339 -13.21 33.70 -10.58
N ALA A 340 -13.72 32.65 -11.23
CA ALA A 340 -14.85 31.87 -10.74
C ALA A 340 -14.55 31.28 -9.36
N LEU A 341 -13.37 30.69 -9.15
CA LEU A 341 -12.95 30.14 -7.87
C LEU A 341 -12.89 31.19 -6.76
N LYS A 342 -12.36 32.39 -7.05
CA LYS A 342 -12.34 33.51 -6.10
C LYS A 342 -13.75 33.97 -5.73
N LEU A 343 -14.64 34.09 -6.72
CA LEU A 343 -16.04 34.47 -6.49
C LEU A 343 -16.78 33.40 -5.67
N TYR A 344 -16.54 32.12 -5.96
CA TYR A 344 -17.11 31.00 -5.21
C TYR A 344 -16.67 31.02 -3.75
N ASN A 345 -15.37 31.15 -3.49
CA ASN A 345 -14.84 31.23 -2.12
C ASN A 345 -15.37 32.46 -1.37
N HIS A 346 -15.52 33.61 -2.05
CA HIS A 346 -16.12 34.80 -1.46
C HIS A 346 -17.61 34.59 -1.14
N ALA A 347 -18.35 33.90 -2.01
CA ALA A 347 -19.75 33.55 -1.75
C ALA A 347 -19.86 32.64 -0.52
N ALA A 348 -19.04 31.59 -0.46
CA ALA A 348 -19.02 30.65 0.67
C ALA A 348 -18.67 31.31 2.01
N ALA A 349 -17.82 32.34 2.00
CA ALA A 349 -17.42 33.09 3.18
C ALA A 349 -18.38 34.24 3.56
N SER A 350 -19.24 34.72 2.65
CA SER A 350 -20.17 35.82 2.92
C SER A 350 -21.32 35.36 3.80
N SER A 351 -21.74 36.21 4.75
CA SER A 351 -22.92 35.98 5.60
C SER A 351 -24.20 36.59 5.02
N THR A 352 -24.13 37.30 3.89
CA THR A 352 -25.26 38.05 3.32
C THR A 352 -25.87 37.28 2.14
N PRO A 353 -27.13 36.79 2.23
CA PRO A 353 -27.73 35.98 1.16
C PRO A 353 -27.77 36.65 -0.22
N ALA A 354 -28.03 37.97 -0.28
CA ALA A 354 -28.04 38.72 -1.53
C ALA A 354 -26.66 38.78 -2.22
N GLU A 355 -25.59 38.87 -1.44
CA GLU A 355 -24.22 38.81 -1.94
C GLU A 355 -23.88 37.40 -2.42
N GLN A 356 -24.22 36.36 -1.64
CA GLN A 356 -24.05 34.97 -2.03
C GLN A 356 -24.72 34.67 -3.37
N ALA A 357 -25.97 35.11 -3.56
CA ALA A 357 -26.71 34.92 -4.80
C ALA A 357 -26.03 35.61 -5.99
N THR A 358 -25.51 36.83 -5.77
CA THR A 358 -24.78 37.58 -6.81
C THR A 358 -23.48 36.88 -7.20
N TYR A 359 -22.72 36.39 -6.23
CA TYR A 359 -21.44 35.73 -6.49
C TYR A 359 -21.62 34.34 -7.11
N TYR A 360 -22.49 33.48 -6.57
CA TYR A 360 -22.79 32.19 -7.17
C TYR A 360 -23.41 32.31 -8.56
N GLY A 361 -24.28 33.31 -8.79
CA GLY A 361 -24.82 33.61 -10.10
C GLY A 361 -23.72 33.92 -11.12
N ARG A 362 -22.73 34.75 -10.76
CA ARG A 362 -21.58 35.04 -11.64
C ARG A 362 -20.70 33.81 -11.90
N VAL A 363 -20.48 32.96 -10.90
CA VAL A 363 -19.73 31.70 -11.06
C VAL A 363 -20.44 30.80 -12.07
N ARG A 364 -21.76 30.62 -11.92
CA ARG A 364 -22.59 29.85 -12.85
C ARG A 364 -22.46 30.39 -14.27
N ASP A 365 -22.59 31.71 -14.45
CA ASP A 365 -22.54 32.32 -15.79
C ASP A 365 -21.18 32.11 -16.47
N ILE A 366 -20.07 32.19 -15.73
CA ILE A 366 -18.73 31.87 -16.24
C ILE A 366 -18.66 30.40 -16.67
N VAL A 367 -19.04 29.47 -15.79
CA VAL A 367 -19.00 28.02 -16.07
C VAL A 367 -19.87 27.66 -17.28
N THR A 368 -21.10 28.19 -17.36
CA THR A 368 -21.98 27.98 -18.51
C THR A 368 -21.37 28.52 -19.80
N THR A 369 -20.80 29.74 -19.78
CA THR A 369 -20.13 30.32 -20.96
C THR A 369 -18.94 29.48 -21.43
N MET A 370 -18.16 28.91 -20.52
CA MET A 370 -17.05 28.02 -20.87
C MET A 370 -17.53 26.67 -21.42
N THR A 371 -18.63 26.15 -20.87
CA THR A 371 -19.26 24.90 -21.30
C THR A 371 -19.87 25.04 -22.69
N ASP A 372 -20.58 26.13 -22.97
CA ASP A 372 -21.20 26.41 -24.27
C ASP A 372 -20.16 26.59 -25.39
N ARG A 373 -18.95 27.08 -25.04
CA ARG A 373 -17.80 27.15 -25.95
C ARG A 373 -17.11 25.79 -26.16
N GLY A 374 -17.47 24.76 -25.39
CA GLY A 374 -16.86 23.43 -25.44
C GLY A 374 -15.44 23.38 -24.85
N VAL A 375 -15.05 24.38 -24.06
CA VAL A 375 -13.71 24.44 -23.46
C VAL A 375 -13.66 23.72 -22.11
N LEU A 376 -14.78 23.74 -21.38
CA LEU A 376 -14.95 23.04 -20.12
C LEU A 376 -16.03 21.97 -20.27
N HIS A 377 -15.75 20.77 -19.78
CA HIS A 377 -16.70 19.65 -19.77
C HIS A 377 -17.04 19.29 -18.31
N PRO A 378 -17.87 20.09 -17.62
CA PRO A 378 -18.15 19.85 -16.22
C PRO A 378 -19.12 18.67 -16.03
N PRO A 379 -19.00 17.90 -14.93
CA PRO A 379 -20.00 16.91 -14.56
C PRO A 379 -21.38 17.56 -14.35
N GLU A 380 -22.45 16.88 -14.78
CA GLU A 380 -23.82 17.38 -14.63
C GLU A 380 -24.16 17.65 -13.15
N ALA A 381 -23.64 16.82 -12.24
CA ALA A 381 -23.86 16.95 -10.80
C ALA A 381 -23.27 18.26 -10.23
N ALA A 382 -22.05 18.63 -10.63
CA ALA A 382 -21.41 19.88 -10.20
C ALA A 382 -22.19 21.11 -10.69
N VAL A 383 -22.68 21.07 -11.94
CA VAL A 383 -23.52 22.14 -12.50
C VAL A 383 -24.86 22.23 -11.76
N ALA A 384 -25.48 21.08 -11.46
CA ALA A 384 -26.73 21.02 -10.71
C ALA A 384 -26.56 21.58 -9.28
N GLU A 385 -25.46 21.27 -8.59
CA GLU A 385 -25.18 21.82 -7.27
C GLU A 385 -24.92 23.33 -7.33
N LEU A 386 -24.19 23.83 -8.34
CA LEU A 386 -24.03 25.28 -8.56
C LEU A 386 -25.37 25.99 -8.75
N GLN A 387 -26.30 25.39 -9.49
CA GLN A 387 -27.65 25.92 -9.65
C GLN A 387 -28.44 25.88 -8.34
N ALA A 388 -28.30 24.80 -7.57
CA ALA A 388 -28.98 24.62 -6.29
C ALA A 388 -28.50 25.64 -5.24
N VAL A 389 -27.19 25.85 -5.07
CA VAL A 389 -26.65 26.86 -4.14
C VAL A 389 -27.08 28.27 -4.54
N THR A 390 -27.10 28.57 -5.84
CA THR A 390 -27.56 29.87 -6.35
C THR A 390 -29.04 30.10 -6.01
N ARG A 391 -29.89 29.09 -6.22
CA ARG A 391 -31.33 29.16 -5.90
C ARG A 391 -31.56 29.37 -4.40
N ARG A 392 -30.89 28.57 -3.55
CA ARG A 392 -30.99 28.69 -2.09
C ARG A 392 -30.62 30.11 -1.62
N ALA A 393 -29.58 30.70 -2.19
CA ALA A 393 -29.15 32.07 -1.86
C ALA A 393 -30.18 33.12 -2.30
N LEU A 394 -30.80 32.97 -3.48
CA LEU A 394 -31.86 33.86 -3.96
C LEU A 394 -33.13 33.80 -3.09
N GLU A 395 -33.55 32.60 -2.70
CA GLU A 395 -34.71 32.39 -1.81
C GLU A 395 -34.47 32.99 -0.43
N ALA A 396 -33.26 32.82 0.12
CA ALA A 396 -32.89 33.40 1.42
C ALA A 396 -32.77 34.94 1.39
N GLY A 397 -32.44 35.52 0.23
CA GLY A 397 -32.37 36.97 0.03
C GLY A 397 -33.72 37.64 -0.25
N THR A 398 -34.77 36.86 -0.58
CA THR A 398 -36.11 37.38 -0.84
C THR A 398 -36.89 37.45 0.48
N PRO A 399 -37.35 38.64 0.93
CA PRO A 399 -38.12 38.73 2.17
C PRO A 399 -39.41 37.91 2.05
N LYS A 400 -39.68 37.03 3.04
CA LYS A 400 -40.94 36.30 3.13
C LYS A 400 -42.08 37.32 3.31
N VAL A 401 -42.95 37.41 2.31
CA VAL A 401 -44.17 38.24 2.31
C VAL A 401 -45.19 37.69 3.29
#